data_AF-A0A3Q1AQP7-F1
#
_entry.id   AF-A0A3Q1AQP7-F1
#
_cell.length_a   1.000
_cell.length_b   1.000
_cell.length_c   1.000
_cell.angle_alpha   90.00
_cell.angle_beta   90.00
_cell.angle_gamma   90.00
#
_symmetry.space_group_name_H-M   'P 1'
#
loop_
_entity.id
_entity.type
_entity.pdbx_description
1 polymer ?
#
loop_
_entity_poly.entity_id
_entity_poly.type
_entity_poly.pdbx_seq_one_letter_code
_entity_poly.pdbx_strand_id
1 'polypeptide(L)'
;MVQPQPDGPMQWDMSGEDSGGALRVPPELAANEVVTRLLGDNQQLREALRRSNLALRQRCEEMEGWQRRTREEREFLSCRFQEARALVERLAQENHSLQGLVNGPASSSSNHCCSSSQTEDLQGRPARNGPFISFLNPSHISVSTLRMFSLQPVEGANDFLQLLKSHKEKLEEGMRELRRKNEELEREKDEGDGERERMRRCIDQLRAKLAQAQVTLRPTHQETILSSSLAKLTEQLQATQGRYRELEEKLDYLQKSSAQRDRTEALLKQKDKDCAQLAKDCEALKAQATSLLGELKERQSCLDKSEMERKMLEEKLCSKVKALQVAEREQEQQRKQHHVAMDKLLLQTQSLEQALKTERHVVTEEKKKLTQLQHAYTCLFRDYDSKLKSEGGDLCSRLEEAERALALKQDLIDKLKEEVEQQKGSLETVPVLTAQAEIYKADFLAEREAREKLNQKKEELQDQLNQAMTEIERLKQEATSRARMEQMKLRHLEDFPARPPHIPPPPGVFPGAAFNTVPPASSFRHQGPIPVGDQGAAGVEDLPDLCCPKCQYLAPDMDTLQIHVMDCIQ
;
A
#
# COMPACT_ATOMS: atom_id res chain seq x y z
N MET A 1 -18.32 5.23 -57.26
CA MET A 1 -16.87 4.94 -57.23
C MET A 1 -16.28 5.54 -55.97
N VAL A 2 -15.05 5.13 -55.60
CA VAL A 2 -14.33 5.51 -54.36
C VAL A 2 -14.95 4.91 -53.09
N GLN A 3 -14.32 3.85 -52.57
CA GLN A 3 -14.39 3.49 -51.15
C GLN A 3 -13.35 4.29 -50.37
N PRO A 4 -13.59 4.65 -49.10
CA PRO A 4 -12.51 4.91 -48.15
C PRO A 4 -11.79 3.59 -47.84
N GLN A 5 -10.45 3.59 -47.81
CA GLN A 5 -9.72 2.47 -47.21
C GLN A 5 -9.75 2.56 -45.68
N PRO A 6 -9.70 1.43 -44.97
CA PRO A 6 -9.37 1.44 -43.54
C PRO A 6 -7.86 1.69 -43.37
N ASP A 7 -7.50 2.67 -42.54
CA ASP A 7 -6.12 2.83 -42.09
C ASP A 7 -5.65 1.58 -41.32
N GLY A 8 -4.39 1.18 -41.55
CA GLY A 8 -3.83 -0.04 -40.99
C GLY A 8 -3.66 0.03 -39.46
N PRO A 9 -3.65 -1.13 -38.77
CA PRO A 9 -3.40 -1.17 -37.33
C PRO A 9 -1.99 -0.65 -37.01
N MET A 10 -1.85 0.23 -36.02
CA MET A 10 -0.53 0.65 -35.51
C MET A 10 0.19 -0.54 -34.88
N GLN A 11 1.08 -1.16 -35.66
CA GLN A 11 1.90 -2.28 -35.24
C GLN A 11 3.11 -1.77 -34.41
N TRP A 12 2.99 -1.84 -33.09
CA TRP A 12 4.08 -1.57 -32.17
C TRP A 12 5.03 -2.77 -32.11
N ASP A 13 6.04 -2.79 -32.99
CA ASP A 13 7.05 -3.86 -33.02
C ASP A 13 7.87 -3.90 -31.72
N MET A 14 7.54 -4.88 -30.88
CA MET A 14 8.27 -5.22 -29.65
C MET A 14 9.37 -6.23 -29.98
N SER A 15 10.42 -5.80 -30.68
CA SER A 15 11.59 -6.62 -31.01
C SER A 15 12.33 -7.06 -29.73
N GLY A 16 12.01 -8.26 -29.25
CA GLY A 16 12.51 -8.81 -27.99
C GLY A 16 13.90 -9.44 -28.08
N GLU A 17 14.93 -8.64 -28.35
CA GLU A 17 16.33 -9.07 -28.24
C GLU A 17 17.12 -8.21 -27.24
N ASP A 18 18.21 -8.76 -26.69
CA ASP A 18 18.79 -8.37 -25.40
C ASP A 18 19.72 -7.14 -25.48
N SER A 19 19.23 -6.05 -26.07
CA SER A 19 19.94 -4.78 -26.20
C SER A 19 19.00 -3.58 -26.25
N GLY A 20 18.60 -3.11 -25.07
CA GLY A 20 18.19 -1.71 -24.86
C GLY A 20 16.97 -1.24 -25.66
N GLY A 21 15.94 -2.09 -25.83
CA GLY A 21 14.76 -1.83 -26.67
C GLY A 21 14.07 -0.48 -26.45
N ALA A 22 14.50 0.54 -27.18
CA ALA A 22 13.86 1.85 -27.26
C ALA A 22 12.58 1.74 -28.09
N LEU A 23 11.45 2.19 -27.56
CA LEU A 23 10.19 2.22 -28.29
C LEU A 23 10.30 3.27 -29.42
N ARG A 24 10.32 2.80 -30.67
CA ARG A 24 10.42 3.67 -31.84
C ARG A 24 9.08 4.36 -32.09
N VAL A 25 9.04 5.66 -31.85
CA VAL A 25 7.82 6.47 -32.00
C VAL A 25 7.49 6.67 -33.50
N PRO A 26 6.23 6.51 -33.92
CA PRO A 26 5.78 6.94 -35.25
C PRO A 26 6.03 8.44 -35.47
N PRO A 27 6.45 8.88 -36.69
CA PRO A 27 6.81 10.29 -36.94
C PRO A 27 5.69 11.29 -36.63
N GLU A 28 4.43 10.90 -36.81
CA GLU A 28 3.24 11.72 -36.56
C GLU A 28 3.04 12.03 -35.06
N LEU A 29 3.54 11.15 -34.19
CA LEU A 29 3.42 11.26 -32.73
C LEU A 29 4.68 11.80 -32.06
N ALA A 30 5.82 11.86 -32.77
CA ALA A 30 7.09 12.34 -32.24
C ALA A 30 7.08 13.83 -31.83
N ALA A 31 6.17 14.63 -32.38
CA ALA A 31 5.95 16.04 -32.02
C ALA A 31 4.94 16.24 -30.87
N ASN A 32 4.33 15.19 -30.33
CA ASN A 32 3.31 15.29 -29.29
C ASN A 32 3.96 15.33 -27.89
N GLU A 33 3.86 16.47 -27.20
CA GLU A 33 4.48 16.69 -25.88
C GLU A 33 4.09 15.63 -24.83
N VAL A 34 2.85 15.14 -24.86
CA VAL A 34 2.37 14.11 -23.92
C VAL A 34 3.04 12.77 -24.20
N VAL A 35 3.21 12.41 -25.47
CA VAL A 35 3.92 11.19 -25.89
C VAL A 35 5.40 11.28 -25.48
N THR A 36 6.06 12.40 -25.76
CA THR A 36 7.46 12.66 -25.36
C THR A 36 7.66 12.57 -23.85
N ARG A 37 6.72 13.12 -23.06
CA ARG A 37 6.75 13.04 -21.59
C ARG A 37 6.58 11.60 -21.08
N LEU A 38 5.57 10.87 -21.58
CA LEU A 38 5.32 9.48 -21.21
C LEU A 38 6.51 8.57 -21.55
N LEU A 39 7.24 8.83 -22.64
CA LEU A 39 8.46 8.11 -23.00
C LEU A 39 9.61 8.41 -22.04
N GLY A 40 9.78 9.67 -21.64
CA GLY A 40 10.74 10.07 -20.60
C GLY A 40 10.46 9.39 -19.26
N ASP A 41 9.20 9.38 -18.83
CA ASP A 41 8.76 8.70 -17.61
C ASP A 41 8.97 7.17 -17.72
N ASN A 42 8.68 6.57 -18.88
CA ASN A 42 8.92 5.14 -19.12
C ASN A 42 10.43 4.79 -19.10
N GLN A 43 11.30 5.65 -19.64
CA GLN A 43 12.74 5.49 -19.54
C GLN A 43 13.22 5.59 -18.09
N GLN A 44 12.76 6.58 -17.32
CA GLN A 44 13.08 6.72 -15.90
C GLN A 44 12.64 5.49 -15.09
N LEU A 45 11.44 4.96 -15.34
CA LEU A 45 10.95 3.72 -14.71
C LEU A 45 11.82 2.51 -15.07
N ARG A 46 12.22 2.35 -16.34
CA ARG A 46 13.12 1.27 -16.79
C ARG A 46 14.51 1.38 -16.15
N GLU A 47 15.04 2.58 -15.97
CA GLU A 47 16.31 2.80 -15.29
C GLU A 47 16.21 2.57 -13.78
N ALA A 48 15.14 3.03 -13.13
CA ALA A 48 14.87 2.77 -11.72
C ALA A 48 14.73 1.25 -11.45
N LEU A 49 14.01 0.54 -12.33
CA LEU A 49 13.88 -0.92 -12.26
C LEU A 49 15.22 -1.64 -12.48
N ARG A 50 16.07 -1.17 -13.42
CA ARG A 50 17.44 -1.69 -13.59
C ARG A 50 18.31 -1.45 -12.35
N ARG A 51 18.31 -0.24 -11.79
CA ARG A 51 19.03 0.11 -10.55
C ARG A 51 18.56 -0.74 -9.37
N SER A 52 17.25 -0.93 -9.21
CA SER A 52 16.66 -1.76 -8.16
C SER A 52 17.01 -3.24 -8.30
N ASN A 53 17.03 -3.79 -9.52
CA ASN A 53 17.42 -5.18 -9.76
C ASN A 53 18.92 -5.40 -9.48
N LEU A 54 19.79 -4.47 -9.87
CA LEU A 54 21.22 -4.55 -9.56
C LEU A 54 21.46 -4.51 -8.04
N ALA A 55 20.83 -3.56 -7.33
CA ALA A 55 20.90 -3.47 -5.88
C ALA A 55 20.22 -4.65 -5.14
N LEU A 56 19.34 -5.40 -5.80
CA LEU A 56 18.81 -6.66 -5.26
C LEU A 56 19.81 -7.80 -5.43
N ARG A 57 20.41 -7.96 -6.62
CA ARG A 57 21.46 -8.97 -6.89
C ARG A 57 22.64 -8.82 -5.93
N GLN A 58 23.16 -7.60 -5.76
CA GLN A 58 24.23 -7.29 -4.82
C GLN A 58 23.90 -7.71 -3.39
N ARG A 59 22.68 -7.45 -2.91
CA ARG A 59 22.24 -7.88 -1.56
C ARG A 59 22.03 -9.39 -1.43
N CYS A 60 21.69 -10.09 -2.51
CA CYS A 60 21.68 -11.56 -2.52
C CYS A 60 23.12 -12.11 -2.43
N GLU A 61 24.05 -11.58 -3.23
CA GLU A 61 25.47 -11.96 -3.23
C GLU A 61 26.12 -11.68 -1.86
N GLU A 62 25.83 -10.54 -1.23
CA GLU A 62 26.23 -10.21 0.14
C GLU A 62 25.65 -11.19 1.17
N MET A 63 24.37 -11.55 1.05
CA MET A 63 23.70 -12.49 1.95
C MET A 63 24.27 -13.91 1.82
N GLU A 64 24.50 -14.39 0.60
CA GLU A 64 25.16 -15.69 0.35
C GLU A 64 26.59 -15.70 0.89
N GLY A 65 27.36 -14.62 0.67
CA GLY A 65 28.69 -14.46 1.22
C GLY A 65 28.71 -14.37 2.76
N TRP A 66 27.69 -13.76 3.37
CA TRP A 66 27.51 -13.78 4.83
C TRP A 66 27.18 -15.18 5.34
N GLN A 67 26.18 -15.86 4.75
CA GLN A 67 25.81 -17.23 5.13
C GLN A 67 26.99 -18.22 5.01
N ARG A 68 27.83 -18.05 3.97
CA ARG A 68 29.04 -18.86 3.75
C ARG A 68 30.05 -18.65 4.89
N ARG A 69 30.39 -17.39 5.20
CA ARG A 69 31.29 -17.06 6.32
C ARG A 69 30.74 -17.55 7.67
N THR A 70 29.45 -17.37 7.94
CA THR A 70 28.81 -17.89 9.16
C THR A 70 28.83 -19.41 9.26
N ARG A 71 28.84 -20.13 8.13
CA ARG A 71 29.07 -21.59 8.10
C ARG A 71 30.53 -21.92 8.40
N GLU A 72 31.47 -21.28 7.70
CA GLU A 72 32.91 -21.47 7.89
C GLU A 72 33.36 -21.19 9.33
N GLU A 73 32.83 -20.12 9.96
CA GLU A 73 33.04 -19.80 11.38
C GLU A 73 32.47 -20.87 12.32
N ARG A 74 31.27 -21.40 12.04
CA ARG A 74 30.66 -22.48 12.82
C ARG A 74 31.47 -23.78 12.71
N GLU A 75 31.94 -24.10 11.52
CA GLU A 75 32.77 -25.29 11.26
C GLU A 75 34.13 -25.17 11.95
N PHE A 76 34.79 -24.01 11.85
CA PHE A 76 36.01 -23.70 12.60
C PHE A 76 35.82 -23.83 14.12
N LEU A 77 34.77 -23.21 14.67
CA LEU A 77 34.47 -23.32 16.11
C LEU A 77 34.18 -24.77 16.52
N SER A 78 33.44 -25.53 15.70
CA SER A 78 33.20 -26.96 15.94
C SER A 78 34.49 -27.76 16.02
N CYS A 79 35.42 -27.55 15.09
CA CYS A 79 36.75 -28.17 15.11
C CYS A 79 37.53 -27.78 16.37
N ARG A 80 37.55 -26.49 16.74
CA ARG A 80 38.22 -26.04 17.99
C ARG A 80 37.59 -26.62 19.26
N PHE A 81 36.28 -26.79 19.31
CA PHE A 81 35.62 -27.48 20.43
C PHE A 81 35.96 -28.97 20.49
N GLN A 82 36.13 -29.64 19.34
CA GLN A 82 36.56 -31.04 19.28
C GLN A 82 38.04 -31.19 19.70
N GLU A 83 38.93 -30.31 19.24
CA GLU A 83 40.33 -30.24 19.70
C GLU A 83 40.43 -30.02 21.21
N ALA A 84 39.70 -29.03 21.75
CA ALA A 84 39.68 -28.74 23.18
C ALA A 84 39.13 -29.91 23.99
N ARG A 85 38.07 -30.58 23.51
CA ARG A 85 37.52 -31.79 24.14
C ARG A 85 38.55 -32.92 24.15
N ALA A 86 39.21 -33.19 23.04
CA ALA A 86 40.26 -34.23 22.94
C ALA A 86 41.52 -33.90 23.76
N LEU A 87 41.76 -32.62 24.07
CA LEU A 87 42.78 -32.23 25.06
C LEU A 87 42.30 -32.52 26.49
N VAL A 88 41.07 -32.15 26.85
CA VAL A 88 40.49 -32.43 28.18
C VAL A 88 40.39 -33.93 28.44
N GLU A 89 39.98 -34.73 27.46
CA GLU A 89 39.88 -36.19 27.60
C GLU A 89 41.27 -36.85 27.79
N ARG A 90 42.33 -36.35 27.13
CA ARG A 90 43.71 -36.78 27.40
C ARG A 90 44.21 -36.35 28.77
N LEU A 91 44.02 -35.08 29.15
CA LEU A 91 44.40 -34.58 30.47
C LEU A 91 43.64 -35.31 31.59
N ALA A 92 42.41 -35.75 31.34
CA ALA A 92 41.67 -36.61 32.27
C ALA A 92 42.31 -38.01 32.38
N GLN A 93 42.69 -38.64 31.26
CA GLN A 93 43.39 -39.94 31.26
C GLN A 93 44.76 -39.88 31.95
N GLU A 94 45.53 -38.80 31.72
CA GLU A 94 46.79 -38.52 32.40
C GLU A 94 46.56 -38.32 33.92
N ASN A 95 45.56 -37.54 34.33
CA ASN A 95 45.22 -37.37 35.74
C ASN A 95 44.78 -38.68 36.41
N HIS A 96 43.98 -39.54 35.75
CA HIS A 96 43.65 -40.86 36.28
C HIS A 96 44.88 -41.76 36.40
N SER A 97 45.81 -41.68 35.45
CA SER A 97 47.07 -42.44 35.47
C SER A 97 47.99 -41.98 36.61
N LEU A 98 48.11 -40.66 36.81
CA LEU A 98 48.87 -40.06 37.92
C LEU A 98 48.22 -40.35 39.28
N GLN A 99 46.89 -40.30 39.38
CA GLN A 99 46.18 -40.74 40.59
C GLN A 99 46.38 -42.24 40.86
N GLY A 100 46.41 -43.09 39.84
CA GLY A 100 46.75 -44.51 39.98
C GLY A 100 48.18 -44.75 40.48
N LEU A 101 49.15 -43.93 40.03
CA LEU A 101 50.54 -43.95 40.51
C LEU A 101 50.70 -43.42 41.94
N VAL A 102 49.85 -42.48 42.38
CA VAL A 102 49.83 -41.96 43.76
C VAL A 102 49.09 -42.92 44.71
N ASN A 103 48.08 -43.65 44.22
CA ASN A 103 47.19 -44.48 45.04
C ASN A 103 47.52 -45.98 44.97
N GLY A 104 48.76 -46.38 45.29
CA GLY A 104 49.04 -47.78 45.60
C GLY A 104 50.46 -48.12 46.03
N PRO A 105 50.67 -49.27 46.71
CA PRO A 105 49.66 -50.19 47.26
C PRO A 105 49.56 -50.08 48.80
N ALA A 106 48.38 -49.72 49.32
CA ALA A 106 48.10 -49.74 50.76
C ALA A 106 46.72 -50.36 51.06
N SER A 107 46.73 -51.60 51.55
CA SER A 107 45.63 -52.32 52.22
C SER A 107 44.27 -52.46 51.49
N SER A 108 44.06 -53.60 50.86
CA SER A 108 42.76 -54.03 50.33
C SER A 108 41.75 -54.45 51.42
N SER A 109 40.69 -53.66 51.62
CA SER A 109 39.38 -54.09 52.13
C SER A 109 38.40 -52.90 51.97
N SER A 110 37.14 -53.04 51.52
CA SER A 110 36.31 -54.22 51.31
C SER A 110 35.72 -54.24 49.89
N ASN A 111 35.23 -55.40 49.44
CA ASN A 111 34.59 -55.59 48.14
C ASN A 111 33.16 -56.15 48.32
N HIS A 112 32.39 -56.23 47.23
CA HIS A 112 31.04 -56.84 47.12
C HIS A 112 29.82 -56.10 47.75
N CYS A 113 28.62 -56.07 47.12
CA CYS A 113 28.29 -56.34 45.71
C CYS A 113 26.86 -55.94 45.28
N CYS A 114 26.56 -56.19 43.99
CA CYS A 114 25.26 -56.41 43.34
C CYS A 114 24.35 -55.18 43.09
N SER A 115 23.51 -55.14 42.03
CA SER A 115 23.38 -55.87 40.74
C SER A 115 22.27 -55.14 39.92
N SER A 116 21.95 -55.38 38.64
CA SER A 116 22.38 -56.38 37.64
C SER A 116 22.23 -55.83 36.20
N SER A 117 22.71 -56.59 35.22
CA SER A 117 22.50 -56.34 33.77
C SER A 117 21.10 -56.73 33.29
N GLN A 118 20.63 -56.13 32.19
CA GLN A 118 20.03 -56.89 31.08
C GLN A 118 19.96 -56.07 29.77
N THR A 119 19.98 -56.78 28.64
CA THR A 119 19.91 -56.25 27.27
C THR A 119 18.87 -57.06 26.49
N GLU A 120 17.84 -56.40 25.97
CA GLU A 120 17.04 -56.93 24.86
C GLU A 120 16.73 -55.79 23.88
N ASP A 121 16.94 -56.04 22.59
CA ASP A 121 16.46 -55.20 21.49
C ASP A 121 14.99 -55.50 21.20
N LEU A 122 14.19 -54.47 20.87
CA LEU A 122 13.51 -54.38 19.56
C LEU A 122 12.69 -53.08 19.39
N GLN A 123 13.12 -52.29 18.41
CA GLN A 123 12.27 -51.73 17.35
C GLN A 123 11.11 -50.78 17.74
N GLY A 124 11.37 -49.46 17.75
CA GLY A 124 10.34 -48.43 17.93
C GLY A 124 10.77 -46.98 17.62
N ARG A 125 10.92 -46.62 16.33
CA ARG A 125 10.98 -45.22 15.85
C ARG A 125 9.67 -44.90 15.09
N PRO A 126 9.25 -43.61 14.92
CA PRO A 126 10.03 -42.39 15.16
C PRO A 126 9.33 -41.24 15.94
N ALA A 127 10.16 -40.29 16.37
CA ALA A 127 9.91 -38.83 16.44
C ALA A 127 9.03 -38.21 17.55
N ARG A 128 9.31 -36.91 17.72
CA ARG A 128 8.50 -35.81 18.27
C ARG A 128 8.49 -35.55 19.79
N ASN A 129 8.66 -34.26 20.12
CA ASN A 129 8.29 -33.56 21.35
C ASN A 129 8.88 -34.03 22.69
N GLY A 130 10.02 -33.44 23.09
CA GLY A 130 10.23 -33.11 24.51
C GLY A 130 9.25 -32.00 24.95
N PRO A 131 8.87 -31.93 26.24
CA PRO A 131 7.80 -31.05 26.70
C PRO A 131 8.17 -29.56 26.74
N PHE A 132 7.14 -28.73 26.51
CA PHE A 132 7.15 -27.28 26.69
C PHE A 132 7.65 -26.84 28.07
N ILE A 133 8.50 -25.82 28.10
CA ILE A 133 8.24 -24.61 28.90
C ILE A 133 8.43 -23.41 27.95
N SER A 134 7.39 -22.60 27.78
CA SER A 134 7.44 -21.42 26.91
C SER A 134 8.09 -20.24 27.62
N PHE A 135 9.15 -19.69 27.03
CA PHE A 135 9.56 -18.30 27.30
C PHE A 135 8.67 -17.36 26.47
N LEU A 136 8.00 -16.43 27.13
CA LEU A 136 7.36 -15.27 26.50
C LEU A 136 7.68 -14.00 27.29
N ASN A 137 8.04 -12.96 26.53
CA ASN A 137 8.00 -11.53 26.87
C ASN A 137 8.83 -11.02 28.07
N PRO A 138 9.93 -10.31 27.78
CA PRO A 138 10.36 -9.12 28.52
C PRO A 138 9.96 -7.86 27.75
N SER A 139 9.15 -6.97 28.34
CA SER A 139 8.84 -5.66 27.74
C SER A 139 8.44 -4.63 28.81
N HIS A 140 9.26 -3.57 28.94
CA HIS A 140 8.99 -2.33 29.68
C HIS A 140 8.81 -2.45 31.23
N ILE A 141 9.13 -1.44 32.05
CA ILE A 141 9.48 -0.03 31.78
C ILE A 141 10.53 0.50 32.79
N SER A 142 11.26 1.55 32.39
CA SER A 142 12.11 2.47 33.19
C SER A 142 12.97 1.94 34.36
N VAL A 143 14.29 2.17 34.28
CA VAL A 143 15.10 2.57 35.45
C VAL A 143 15.93 3.80 35.09
N SER A 144 15.71 4.89 35.82
CA SER A 144 16.61 6.05 35.88
C SER A 144 16.61 6.56 37.31
N THR A 145 17.78 6.99 37.79
CA THR A 145 18.00 7.60 39.11
C THR A 145 17.80 6.65 40.30
N LEU A 146 18.91 6.14 40.85
CA LEU A 146 18.99 5.73 42.25
C LEU A 146 20.29 6.26 42.86
N ARG A 147 20.17 7.31 43.68
CA ARG A 147 21.25 7.88 44.50
C ARG A 147 21.10 7.38 45.92
N MET A 148 22.15 6.73 46.44
CA MET A 148 22.50 6.59 47.86
C MET A 148 21.51 5.90 48.82
N PHE A 149 22.07 5.48 49.97
CA PHE A 149 21.43 4.91 51.15
C PHE A 149 20.80 3.51 50.92
N SER A 150 20.92 2.55 51.84
CA SER A 150 21.92 2.39 52.91
C SER A 150 21.98 0.89 53.27
N LEU A 151 23.17 0.34 53.54
CA LEU A 151 23.30 -1.02 54.09
C LEU A 151 23.62 -0.94 55.58
N GLN A 152 22.75 -1.52 56.41
CA GLN A 152 23.03 -1.71 57.83
C GLN A 152 24.11 -2.79 58.05
N PRO A 153 24.82 -2.78 59.21
CA PRO A 153 25.96 -3.65 59.43
C PRO A 153 25.54 -5.09 59.78
N VAL A 154 26.37 -6.06 59.39
CA VAL A 154 26.37 -7.40 59.98
C VAL A 154 27.08 -7.34 61.34
N GLU A 155 26.41 -7.83 62.39
CA GLU A 155 26.82 -7.73 63.81
C GLU A 155 28.06 -8.57 64.21
N GLY A 156 28.89 -8.98 63.25
CA GLY A 156 30.20 -9.62 63.47
C GLY A 156 31.40 -8.85 62.91
N ALA A 157 31.18 -7.76 62.15
CA ALA A 157 32.28 -7.02 61.52
C ALA A 157 33.06 -6.12 62.50
N ASN A 158 32.44 -5.71 63.61
CA ASN A 158 33.01 -4.73 64.53
C ASN A 158 34.14 -5.36 65.38
N ASP A 159 33.90 -6.52 65.97
CA ASP A 159 34.83 -7.24 66.83
C ASP A 159 36.13 -7.59 66.10
N PHE A 160 36.03 -8.03 64.84
CA PHE A 160 37.21 -8.32 64.01
C PHE A 160 38.02 -7.06 63.69
N LEU A 161 37.36 -5.93 63.41
CA LEU A 161 38.02 -4.63 63.23
C LEU A 161 38.63 -4.10 64.54
N GLN A 162 38.02 -4.36 65.69
CA GLN A 162 38.51 -3.99 67.00
C GLN A 162 39.73 -4.84 67.41
N LEU A 163 39.73 -6.13 67.07
CA LEU A 163 40.89 -7.02 67.22
C LEU A 163 42.05 -6.60 66.31
N LEU A 164 41.80 -6.27 65.03
CA LEU A 164 42.81 -5.74 64.12
C LEU A 164 43.38 -4.39 64.61
N LYS A 165 42.55 -3.49 65.15
CA LYS A 165 43.01 -2.25 65.79
C LYS A 165 43.91 -2.53 66.99
N SER A 166 43.50 -3.41 67.92
CA SER A 166 44.32 -3.78 69.07
C SER A 166 45.66 -4.42 68.66
N HIS A 167 45.67 -5.23 67.60
CA HIS A 167 46.91 -5.82 67.07
C HIS A 167 47.83 -4.77 66.41
N LYS A 168 47.27 -3.83 65.65
CA LYS A 168 48.00 -2.68 65.08
C LYS A 168 48.60 -1.81 66.19
N GLU A 169 47.81 -1.46 67.19
CA GLU A 169 48.20 -0.60 68.31
C GLU A 169 49.34 -1.22 69.14
N LYS A 170 49.28 -2.54 69.41
CA LYS A 170 50.37 -3.30 70.05
C LYS A 170 51.65 -3.33 69.21
N LEU A 171 51.56 -3.42 67.88
CA LEU A 171 52.70 -3.31 66.98
C LEU A 171 53.30 -1.89 66.98
N GLU A 172 52.44 -0.86 67.00
CA GLU A 172 52.87 0.55 67.06
C GLU A 172 53.42 0.94 68.44
N GLU A 173 52.99 0.28 69.53
CA GLU A 173 53.59 0.38 70.87
C GLU A 173 54.95 -0.32 70.92
N GLY A 174 55.04 -1.57 70.46
CA GLY A 174 56.30 -2.33 70.41
C GLY A 174 57.38 -1.64 69.56
N MET A 175 57.01 -1.01 68.43
CA MET A 175 57.94 -0.19 67.66
C MET A 175 58.35 1.12 68.36
N ARG A 176 57.48 1.73 69.18
CA ARG A 176 57.86 2.91 70.00
C ARG A 176 58.79 2.52 71.14
N GLU A 177 58.55 1.40 71.79
CA GLU A 177 59.40 0.88 72.86
C GLU A 177 60.78 0.43 72.34
N LEU A 178 60.83 -0.27 71.19
CA LEU A 178 62.10 -0.67 70.57
C LEU A 178 62.96 0.54 70.16
N ARG A 179 62.34 1.64 69.68
CA ARG A 179 63.05 2.91 69.41
C ARG A 179 63.64 3.50 70.68
N ARG A 180 62.82 3.65 71.74
CA ARG A 180 63.29 4.15 73.05
C ARG A 180 64.47 3.32 73.59
N LYS A 181 64.41 1.99 73.42
CA LYS A 181 65.48 1.09 73.86
C LYS A 181 66.76 1.19 73.02
N ASN A 182 66.67 1.46 71.72
CA ASN A 182 67.84 1.79 70.91
C ASN A 182 68.46 3.13 71.32
N GLU A 183 67.65 4.17 71.55
CA GLU A 183 68.12 5.48 72.05
C GLU A 183 68.80 5.36 73.42
N GLU A 184 68.42 4.37 74.22
CA GLU A 184 69.00 4.09 75.54
C GLU A 184 70.35 3.35 75.43
N LEU A 185 70.41 2.29 74.60
CA LEU A 185 71.66 1.59 74.29
C LEU A 185 72.71 2.50 73.62
N GLU A 186 72.27 3.48 72.83
CA GLU A 186 73.18 4.46 72.21
C GLU A 186 73.76 5.44 73.25
N ARG A 187 72.99 5.83 74.29
CA ARG A 187 73.51 6.57 75.45
C ARG A 187 74.51 5.74 76.26
N GLU A 188 74.19 4.49 76.60
CA GLU A 188 75.11 3.60 77.34
C GLU A 188 76.44 3.40 76.58
N LYS A 189 76.37 3.26 75.24
CA LYS A 189 77.56 3.16 74.39
C LYS A 189 78.44 4.40 74.50
N ASP A 190 77.86 5.60 74.37
CA ASP A 190 78.58 6.87 74.37
C ASP A 190 79.14 7.23 75.76
N GLU A 191 78.43 6.91 76.84
CA GLU A 191 78.95 6.99 78.22
C GLU A 191 80.15 6.06 78.41
N GLY A 192 80.06 4.83 77.89
CA GLY A 192 81.16 3.86 77.87
C GLY A 192 82.37 4.32 77.05
N ASP A 193 82.19 5.01 75.92
CA ASP A 193 83.31 5.64 75.19
C ASP A 193 83.90 6.81 75.97
N GLY A 194 83.07 7.59 76.67
CA GLY A 194 83.51 8.60 77.63
C GLY A 194 84.37 8.02 78.77
N GLU A 195 84.08 6.81 79.26
CA GLU A 195 84.95 6.08 80.20
C GLU A 195 86.23 5.56 79.57
N ARG A 196 86.15 4.94 78.39
CA ARG A 196 87.33 4.46 77.64
C ARG A 196 88.33 5.59 77.40
N GLU A 197 87.86 6.78 77.04
CA GLU A 197 88.70 7.95 76.78
C GLU A 197 89.21 8.63 78.07
N ARG A 198 88.50 8.52 79.21
CA ARG A 198 89.04 8.92 80.53
C ARG A 198 90.19 7.99 80.94
N MET A 199 90.03 6.68 80.74
CA MET A 199 91.03 5.66 81.07
C MET A 199 92.28 5.74 80.19
N ARG A 200 92.12 5.99 78.88
CA ARG A 200 93.24 6.26 77.95
C ARG A 200 94.13 7.41 78.43
N ARG A 201 93.53 8.56 78.76
CA ARG A 201 94.27 9.74 79.26
C ARG A 201 95.04 9.46 80.56
N CYS A 202 94.54 8.59 81.43
CA CYS A 202 95.26 8.15 82.63
C CYS A 202 96.53 7.33 82.28
N ILE A 203 96.40 6.37 81.35
CA ILE A 203 97.51 5.53 80.88
C ILE A 203 98.64 6.38 80.27
N ASP A 204 98.30 7.39 79.46
CA ASP A 204 99.31 8.22 78.80
C ASP A 204 99.98 9.21 79.79
N GLN A 205 99.31 9.65 80.85
CA GLN A 205 99.97 10.35 81.97
C GLN A 205 100.97 9.45 82.74
N LEU A 206 100.68 8.17 82.90
CA LEU A 206 101.61 7.21 83.53
C LEU A 206 102.84 6.95 82.65
N ARG A 207 102.65 6.83 81.33
CA ARG A 207 103.77 6.71 80.35
C ARG A 207 104.70 7.92 80.38
N ALA A 208 104.15 9.14 80.44
CA ALA A 208 104.94 10.37 80.52
C ALA A 208 105.84 10.42 81.76
N LYS A 209 105.38 9.90 82.91
CA LYS A 209 106.18 9.81 84.15
C LYS A 209 107.30 8.78 84.07
N LEU A 210 107.10 7.67 83.35
CA LEU A 210 108.13 6.63 83.18
C LEU A 210 109.31 7.11 82.31
N ALA A 211 109.04 8.01 81.35
CA ALA A 211 110.06 8.52 80.42
C ALA A 211 111.08 9.50 81.04
N GLN A 212 110.86 9.99 82.27
CA GLN A 212 111.74 10.99 82.91
C GLN A 212 112.90 10.40 83.74
N ALA A 213 113.05 9.08 83.83
CA ALA A 213 113.86 8.45 84.88
C ALA A 213 114.91 7.42 84.40
N GLN A 214 115.83 7.78 83.49
CA GLN A 214 117.06 6.98 83.28
C GLN A 214 118.22 7.70 82.52
N VAL A 215 119.26 8.15 83.25
CA VAL A 215 120.63 8.41 82.73
C VAL A 215 121.66 8.24 83.88
N THR A 216 122.84 7.66 83.59
CA THR A 216 124.20 8.00 84.15
C THR A 216 125.10 6.82 84.60
N LEU A 217 125.99 6.41 83.68
CA LEU A 217 127.44 6.06 83.81
C LEU A 217 128.04 4.95 84.73
N ARG A 218 128.78 4.06 84.02
CA ARG A 218 130.10 3.34 84.21
C ARG A 218 131.28 4.17 84.84
N PRO A 219 132.57 3.70 84.95
CA PRO A 219 133.28 2.38 84.74
C PRO A 219 134.29 2.06 85.92
N THR A 220 135.50 1.41 85.94
CA THR A 220 136.42 0.57 85.09
C THR A 220 137.53 -0.15 85.97
N HIS A 221 138.49 -0.89 85.35
CA HIS A 221 139.87 -1.28 85.80
C HIS A 221 140.04 -2.57 86.66
N GLN A 222 141.00 -3.51 86.47
CA GLN A 222 142.45 -3.59 86.05
C GLN A 222 143.48 -3.44 87.21
N GLU A 223 144.57 -4.23 87.38
CA GLU A 223 145.06 -5.47 86.68
C GLU A 223 145.73 -6.52 87.64
N THR A 224 146.97 -7.09 87.66
CA THR A 224 148.25 -6.99 86.88
C THR A 224 149.23 -8.18 87.18
N ILE A 225 149.99 -8.68 86.17
CA ILE A 225 151.37 -9.33 86.12
C ILE A 225 151.99 -9.95 87.42
N LEU A 226 152.27 -11.27 87.61
CA LEU A 226 153.22 -12.26 87.00
C LEU A 226 154.67 -12.42 87.59
N SER A 227 154.96 -13.54 88.29
CA SER A 227 156.26 -14.28 88.36
C SER A 227 156.01 -15.70 88.96
N SER A 228 156.76 -16.80 88.75
CA SER A 228 158.11 -17.08 88.21
C SER A 228 158.08 -18.26 87.18
N SER A 229 159.20 -18.62 86.53
CA SER A 229 159.19 -19.19 85.17
C SER A 229 159.15 -20.73 84.97
N LEU A 230 159.20 -21.59 85.99
CA LEU A 230 159.23 -23.05 85.79
C LEU A 230 157.97 -23.80 86.28
N ALA A 231 157.37 -23.38 87.39
CA ALA A 231 155.97 -23.75 87.67
C ALA A 231 155.09 -23.36 86.47
N LYS A 232 155.32 -22.16 85.92
CA LYS A 232 154.71 -21.66 84.68
C LYS A 232 154.79 -22.60 83.48
N LEU A 233 155.71 -23.58 83.36
CA LEU A 233 155.71 -24.47 82.19
C LEU A 233 154.73 -25.64 82.36
N THR A 234 154.71 -26.26 83.55
CA THR A 234 153.72 -27.29 83.90
C THR A 234 152.33 -26.69 84.07
N GLU A 235 152.24 -25.50 84.66
CA GLU A 235 151.04 -24.67 84.75
C GLU A 235 150.63 -24.14 83.38
N GLN A 236 151.55 -23.78 82.47
CA GLN A 236 151.20 -23.50 81.07
C GLN A 236 150.65 -24.74 80.37
N LEU A 237 151.17 -25.94 80.63
CA LEU A 237 150.64 -27.18 80.03
C LEU A 237 149.27 -27.55 80.61
N GLN A 238 149.07 -27.41 81.92
CA GLN A 238 147.80 -27.67 82.58
C GLN A 238 146.76 -26.57 82.27
N ALA A 239 147.20 -25.33 82.05
CA ALA A 239 146.37 -24.23 81.57
C ALA A 239 146.22 -24.21 80.05
N THR A 240 147.08 -24.81 79.22
CA THR A 240 146.76 -25.09 77.82
C THR A 240 145.77 -26.23 77.74
N GLN A 241 145.91 -27.30 78.53
CA GLN A 241 144.86 -28.34 78.66
C GLN A 241 143.54 -27.78 79.22
N GLY A 242 143.60 -26.84 80.18
CA GLY A 242 142.46 -26.09 80.68
C GLY A 242 141.83 -25.21 79.58
N ARG A 243 142.65 -24.42 78.87
CA ARG A 243 142.21 -23.63 77.71
C ARG A 243 141.71 -24.51 76.55
N TYR A 244 142.23 -25.72 76.36
CA TYR A 244 141.76 -26.69 75.37
C TYR A 244 140.37 -27.20 75.76
N ARG A 245 140.16 -27.64 77.01
CA ARG A 245 138.80 -27.97 77.48
C ARG A 245 137.84 -26.78 77.41
N GLU A 246 138.27 -25.59 77.82
CA GLU A 246 137.46 -24.38 77.65
C GLU A 246 137.18 -24.09 76.17
N LEU A 247 138.10 -24.38 75.24
CA LEU A 247 137.91 -24.20 73.80
C LEU A 247 137.02 -25.29 73.19
N GLU A 248 137.07 -26.52 73.70
CA GLU A 248 136.17 -27.64 73.37
C GLU A 248 134.76 -27.36 73.88
N GLU A 249 134.61 -26.89 75.12
CA GLU A 249 133.35 -26.44 75.71
C GLU A 249 132.79 -25.19 75.00
N LYS A 250 133.65 -24.23 74.63
CA LYS A 250 133.24 -23.08 73.80
C LYS A 250 132.89 -23.50 72.38
N LEU A 251 133.56 -24.49 71.80
CA LEU A 251 133.25 -25.04 70.47
C LEU A 251 131.90 -25.78 70.49
N ASP A 252 131.67 -26.66 71.46
CA ASP A 252 130.40 -27.35 71.69
C ASP A 252 129.26 -26.36 71.99
N TYR A 253 129.51 -25.34 72.82
CA TYR A 253 128.55 -24.25 73.05
C TYR A 253 128.26 -23.45 71.78
N LEU A 254 129.28 -23.09 70.98
CA LEU A 254 129.10 -22.40 69.70
C LEU A 254 128.40 -23.28 68.66
N GLN A 255 128.64 -24.59 68.67
CA GLN A 255 128.01 -25.56 67.78
C GLN A 255 126.55 -25.82 68.16
N LYS A 256 126.24 -25.92 69.47
CA LYS A 256 124.87 -25.95 70.01
C LYS A 256 124.15 -24.64 69.77
N SER A 257 124.81 -23.49 69.95
CA SER A 257 124.29 -22.17 69.63
C SER A 257 124.05 -22.01 68.13
N SER A 258 124.89 -22.57 67.26
CA SER A 258 124.63 -22.60 65.82
C SER A 258 123.44 -23.47 65.51
N ALA A 259 123.41 -24.73 65.94
CA ALA A 259 122.27 -25.60 65.74
C ALA A 259 120.95 -25.00 66.30
N GLN A 260 121.01 -24.19 67.36
CA GLN A 260 119.87 -23.42 67.86
C GLN A 260 119.51 -22.24 66.94
N ARG A 261 120.48 -21.44 66.49
CA ARG A 261 120.28 -20.37 65.49
C ARG A 261 119.69 -20.93 64.20
N ASP A 262 120.26 -21.99 63.67
CA ASP A 262 119.84 -22.67 62.43
C ASP A 262 118.40 -23.20 62.57
N ARG A 263 118.03 -23.74 63.75
CA ARG A 263 116.62 -24.10 64.06
C ARG A 263 115.70 -22.89 64.13
N THR A 264 116.11 -21.79 64.77
CA THR A 264 115.29 -20.56 64.82
C THR A 264 115.16 -19.88 63.45
N GLU A 265 116.19 -19.97 62.61
CA GLU A 265 116.19 -19.45 61.24
C GLU A 265 115.30 -20.30 60.33
N ALA A 266 115.32 -21.64 60.49
CA ALA A 266 114.39 -22.54 59.82
C ALA A 266 112.92 -22.30 60.24
N LEU A 267 112.69 -22.01 61.53
CA LEU A 267 111.36 -21.65 62.05
C LEU A 267 110.89 -20.28 61.53
N LEU A 268 111.77 -19.27 61.48
CA LEU A 268 111.50 -17.97 60.84
C LEU A 268 111.17 -18.15 59.36
N LYS A 269 112.02 -18.84 58.59
CA LYS A 269 111.78 -19.17 57.18
C LYS A 269 110.52 -20.00 56.94
N GLN A 270 109.99 -20.70 57.94
CA GLN A 270 108.67 -21.31 57.86
C GLN A 270 107.57 -20.29 58.13
N LYS A 271 107.70 -19.44 59.17
CA LYS A 271 106.74 -18.38 59.47
C LYS A 271 106.63 -17.35 58.35
N ASP A 272 107.72 -17.04 57.65
CA ASP A 272 107.72 -16.17 56.47
C ASP A 272 106.90 -16.78 55.32
N LYS A 273 106.98 -18.10 55.12
CA LYS A 273 106.13 -18.83 54.15
C LYS A 273 104.67 -18.86 54.60
N ASP A 274 104.41 -19.11 55.87
CA ASP A 274 103.05 -19.11 56.45
C ASP A 274 102.40 -17.73 56.23
N CYS A 275 103.12 -16.64 56.55
CA CYS A 275 102.69 -15.26 56.33
C CYS A 275 102.50 -14.93 54.85
N ALA A 276 103.41 -15.36 53.97
CA ALA A 276 103.30 -15.16 52.53
C ALA A 276 102.15 -15.96 51.90
N GLN A 277 101.76 -17.10 52.48
CA GLN A 277 100.58 -17.84 52.06
C GLN A 277 99.31 -17.14 52.55
N LEU A 278 99.24 -16.77 53.82
CA LEU A 278 98.10 -16.00 54.38
C LEU A 278 97.86 -14.68 53.64
N ALA A 279 98.92 -14.01 53.16
CA ALA A 279 98.79 -12.82 52.31
C ALA A 279 98.08 -13.14 50.98
N LYS A 280 98.49 -14.20 50.28
CA LYS A 280 97.83 -14.67 49.04
C LYS A 280 96.39 -15.10 49.29
N ASP A 281 96.13 -15.80 50.39
CA ASP A 281 94.79 -16.24 50.75
C ASP A 281 93.87 -15.04 51.04
N CYS A 282 94.39 -14.00 51.73
CA CYS A 282 93.70 -12.72 51.90
C CYS A 282 93.47 -11.97 50.58
N GLU A 283 94.39 -12.05 49.61
CA GLU A 283 94.20 -11.45 48.28
C GLU A 283 93.18 -12.22 47.44
N ALA A 284 93.21 -13.56 47.48
CA ALA A 284 92.21 -14.43 46.84
C ALA A 284 90.80 -14.20 47.43
N LEU A 285 90.67 -14.12 48.76
CA LEU A 285 89.41 -13.81 49.42
C LEU A 285 88.91 -12.39 49.10
N LYS A 286 89.80 -11.40 48.98
CA LYS A 286 89.43 -10.05 48.50
C LYS A 286 88.91 -10.09 47.06
N ALA A 287 89.58 -10.83 46.17
CA ALA A 287 89.17 -10.98 44.77
C ALA A 287 87.83 -11.73 44.62
N GLN A 288 87.61 -12.77 45.44
CA GLN A 288 86.33 -13.48 45.51
C GLN A 288 85.22 -12.55 46.02
N ALA A 289 85.49 -11.78 47.09
CA ALA A 289 84.54 -10.82 47.63
C ALA A 289 84.18 -9.72 46.62
N THR A 290 85.16 -9.19 45.85
CA THR A 290 84.86 -8.20 44.80
C THR A 290 84.12 -8.80 43.60
N SER A 291 84.38 -10.06 43.22
CA SER A 291 83.57 -10.76 42.20
C SER A 291 82.11 -10.87 42.63
N LEU A 292 81.86 -11.43 43.82
CA LEU A 292 80.50 -11.62 44.35
C LEU A 292 79.75 -10.29 44.52
N LEU A 293 80.45 -9.21 44.88
CA LEU A 293 79.87 -7.87 45.00
C LEU A 293 79.60 -7.23 43.61
N GLY A 294 80.37 -7.61 42.59
CA GLY A 294 80.09 -7.29 41.19
C GLY A 294 78.86 -8.03 40.66
N GLU A 295 78.82 -9.36 40.86
CA GLU A 295 77.68 -10.23 40.50
C GLU A 295 76.40 -9.76 41.20
N LEU A 296 76.43 -9.43 42.49
CA LEU A 296 75.29 -8.90 43.23
C LEU A 296 74.75 -7.59 42.60
N LYS A 297 75.65 -6.68 42.20
CA LYS A 297 75.28 -5.42 41.52
C LYS A 297 74.68 -5.66 40.14
N GLU A 298 75.20 -6.62 39.38
CA GLU A 298 74.63 -7.01 38.09
C GLU A 298 73.22 -7.60 38.27
N ARG A 299 73.04 -8.52 39.23
CA ARG A 299 71.73 -9.11 39.53
C ARG A 299 70.73 -8.08 40.03
N GLN A 300 71.16 -7.10 40.85
CA GLN A 300 70.32 -5.96 41.23
C GLN A 300 69.93 -5.15 39.99
N SER A 301 70.87 -4.78 39.12
CA SER A 301 70.56 -4.03 37.88
C SER A 301 69.61 -4.79 36.94
N CYS A 302 69.68 -6.12 36.89
CA CYS A 302 68.74 -6.95 36.14
C CYS A 302 67.35 -7.01 36.81
N LEU A 303 67.29 -7.06 38.14
CA LEU A 303 66.04 -6.98 38.90
C LEU A 303 65.36 -5.61 38.73
N ASP A 304 66.11 -4.51 38.83
CA ASP A 304 65.62 -3.15 38.64
C ASP A 304 64.98 -2.95 37.25
N LYS A 305 65.63 -3.50 36.20
CA LYS A 305 65.10 -3.50 34.82
C LYS A 305 63.80 -4.31 34.73
N SER A 306 63.79 -5.53 35.27
CA SER A 306 62.61 -6.39 35.26
C SER A 306 61.44 -5.78 36.04
N GLU A 307 61.71 -5.08 37.16
CA GLU A 307 60.70 -4.31 37.89
C GLU A 307 60.16 -3.14 37.06
N MET A 308 61.01 -2.42 36.33
CA MET A 308 60.57 -1.32 35.46
C MET A 308 59.72 -1.84 34.29
N GLU A 309 60.12 -2.96 33.69
CA GLU A 309 59.33 -3.65 32.65
C GLU A 309 57.98 -4.13 33.20
N ARG A 310 57.95 -4.73 34.39
CA ARG A 310 56.71 -5.13 35.07
C ARG A 310 55.77 -3.95 35.29
N LYS A 311 56.26 -2.84 35.85
CA LYS A 311 55.47 -1.60 36.08
C LYS A 311 54.90 -1.06 34.77
N MET A 312 55.72 -0.99 33.72
CA MET A 312 55.31 -0.56 32.37
C MET A 312 54.27 -1.50 31.73
N LEU A 313 54.33 -2.81 31.98
CA LEU A 313 53.31 -3.77 31.55
C LEU A 313 52.02 -3.67 32.36
N GLU A 314 52.10 -3.42 33.67
CA GLU A 314 50.94 -3.19 34.57
C GLU A 314 50.19 -1.90 34.21
N GLU A 315 50.90 -0.81 33.87
CA GLU A 315 50.31 0.44 33.37
C GLU A 315 49.60 0.24 32.02
N LYS A 316 50.22 -0.52 31.10
CA LYS A 316 49.60 -0.92 29.82
C LYS A 316 48.37 -1.79 30.03
N LEU A 317 48.42 -2.77 30.94
CA LEU A 317 47.30 -3.63 31.29
C LEU A 317 46.14 -2.79 31.87
N CYS A 318 46.41 -1.94 32.85
CA CYS A 318 45.45 -1.02 33.45
C CYS A 318 44.79 -0.11 32.40
N SER A 319 45.58 0.41 31.46
CA SER A 319 45.09 1.23 30.34
C SER A 319 44.19 0.45 29.38
N LYS A 320 44.56 -0.80 29.04
CA LYS A 320 43.76 -1.69 28.19
C LYS A 320 42.47 -2.13 28.88
N VAL A 321 42.49 -2.46 30.17
CA VAL A 321 41.29 -2.77 30.97
C VAL A 321 40.33 -1.58 31.00
N LYS A 322 40.82 -0.36 31.22
CA LYS A 322 40.00 0.86 31.16
C LYS A 322 39.36 1.06 29.77
N ALA A 323 40.12 0.86 28.69
CA ALA A 323 39.60 0.97 27.33
C ALA A 323 38.55 -0.11 27.01
N LEU A 324 38.76 -1.36 27.42
CA LEU A 324 37.78 -2.45 27.28
C LEU A 324 36.48 -2.12 28.03
N GLN A 325 36.56 -1.67 29.28
CA GLN A 325 35.37 -1.27 30.04
C GLN A 325 34.62 -0.07 29.42
N VAL A 326 35.25 0.78 28.61
CA VAL A 326 34.55 1.82 27.85
C VAL A 326 33.81 1.18 26.67
N ALA A 327 34.50 0.38 25.86
CA ALA A 327 33.91 -0.33 24.72
C ALA A 327 32.75 -1.28 25.12
N GLU A 328 32.85 -1.94 26.28
CA GLU A 328 31.77 -2.77 26.86
C GLU A 328 30.52 -1.93 27.17
N ARG A 329 30.69 -0.74 27.76
CA ARG A 329 29.58 0.18 28.07
C ARG A 329 28.97 0.77 26.80
N GLU A 330 29.79 1.09 25.80
CA GLU A 330 29.34 1.55 24.48
C GLU A 330 28.55 0.46 23.74
N GLN A 331 29.05 -0.79 23.72
CA GLN A 331 28.32 -1.91 23.12
C GLN A 331 27.00 -2.16 23.83
N GLU A 332 26.97 -2.10 25.16
CA GLU A 332 25.74 -2.29 25.95
C GLU A 332 24.73 -1.14 25.74
N GLN A 333 25.22 0.10 25.54
CA GLN A 333 24.38 1.23 25.12
C GLN A 333 23.82 1.04 23.70
N GLN A 334 24.64 0.57 22.75
CA GLN A 334 24.18 0.25 21.40
C GLN A 334 23.13 -0.88 21.41
N ARG A 335 23.33 -1.95 22.18
CA ARG A 335 22.34 -3.03 22.37
C ARG A 335 21.00 -2.48 22.86
N LYS A 336 21.01 -1.59 23.84
CA LYS A 336 19.80 -0.91 24.35
C LYS A 336 19.13 -0.03 23.29
N GLN A 337 19.91 0.72 22.49
CA GLN A 337 19.39 1.50 21.38
C GLN A 337 18.77 0.61 20.28
N HIS A 338 19.40 -0.50 19.94
CA HIS A 338 18.87 -1.48 18.98
C HIS A 338 17.59 -2.17 19.48
N HIS A 339 17.50 -2.49 20.78
CA HIS A 339 16.28 -3.04 21.37
C HIS A 339 15.12 -2.05 21.28
N VAL A 340 15.32 -0.78 21.67
CA VAL A 340 14.29 0.28 21.55
C VAL A 340 13.90 0.54 20.09
N ALA A 341 14.85 0.45 19.14
CA ALA A 341 14.56 0.54 17.72
C ALA A 341 13.75 -0.66 17.20
N MET A 342 14.04 -1.87 17.67
CA MET A 342 13.28 -3.08 17.37
C MET A 342 11.85 -2.98 17.91
N ASP A 343 11.67 -2.59 19.17
CA ASP A 343 10.36 -2.44 19.82
C ASP A 343 9.50 -1.41 19.06
N LYS A 344 10.10 -0.29 18.64
CA LYS A 344 9.45 0.72 17.81
C LYS A 344 9.01 0.16 16.44
N LEU A 345 9.85 -0.64 15.78
CA LEU A 345 9.52 -1.28 14.51
C LEU A 345 8.42 -2.34 14.68
N LEU A 346 8.42 -3.12 15.76
CA LEU A 346 7.37 -4.08 16.08
C LEU A 346 6.02 -3.39 16.30
N LEU A 347 5.99 -2.28 17.06
CA LEU A 347 4.79 -1.46 17.26
C LEU A 347 4.29 -0.85 15.94
N GLN A 348 5.19 -0.39 15.06
CA GLN A 348 4.82 0.10 13.73
C GLN A 348 4.23 -1.01 12.85
N THR A 349 4.84 -2.20 12.82
CA THR A 349 4.31 -3.37 12.11
C THR A 349 2.93 -3.76 12.63
N GLN A 350 2.76 -3.89 13.95
CA GLN A 350 1.47 -4.23 14.56
C GLN A 350 0.38 -3.19 14.24
N SER A 351 0.72 -1.90 14.23
CA SER A 351 -0.20 -0.83 13.85
C SER A 351 -0.61 -0.92 12.37
N LEU A 352 0.32 -1.26 11.47
CA LEU A 352 0.04 -1.43 10.05
C LEU A 352 -0.76 -2.71 9.77
N GLU A 353 -0.47 -3.80 10.46
CA GLU A 353 -1.24 -5.05 10.39
C GLU A 353 -2.69 -4.85 10.85
N GLN A 354 -2.91 -4.11 11.94
CA GLN A 354 -4.24 -3.80 12.44
C GLN A 354 -5.01 -2.87 11.48
N ALA A 355 -4.35 -1.87 10.90
CA ALA A 355 -4.96 -1.01 9.86
C ALA A 355 -5.32 -1.82 8.59
N LEU A 356 -4.42 -2.69 8.14
CA LEU A 356 -4.64 -3.55 6.97
C LEU A 356 -5.74 -4.60 7.24
N LYS A 357 -5.92 -5.03 8.49
CA LYS A 357 -7.05 -5.86 8.93
C LYS A 357 -8.39 -5.10 8.89
N THR A 358 -8.42 -3.83 9.27
CA THR A 358 -9.64 -3.00 9.14
C THR A 358 -9.96 -2.68 7.68
N GLU A 359 -8.97 -2.36 6.85
CA GLU A 359 -9.16 -2.15 5.39
C GLU A 359 -9.73 -3.40 4.71
N ARG A 360 -9.19 -4.59 5.02
CA ARG A 360 -9.75 -5.86 4.53
C ARG A 360 -11.22 -6.04 4.90
N HIS A 361 -11.64 -5.62 6.10
CA HIS A 361 -13.04 -5.69 6.50
C HIS A 361 -13.91 -4.69 5.74
N VAL A 362 -13.48 -3.43 5.59
CA VAL A 362 -14.17 -2.42 4.78
C VAL A 362 -14.37 -2.91 3.34
N VAL A 363 -13.33 -3.44 2.70
CA VAL A 363 -13.41 -4.03 1.35
C VAL A 363 -14.42 -5.19 1.29
N THR A 364 -14.55 -6.01 2.33
CA THR A 364 -15.60 -7.05 2.35
C THR A 364 -17.02 -6.50 2.50
N GLU A 365 -17.23 -5.39 3.21
CA GLU A 365 -18.55 -4.76 3.30
C GLU A 365 -18.91 -3.99 2.04
N GLU A 366 -17.98 -3.24 1.44
CA GLU A 366 -18.21 -2.58 0.15
C GLU A 366 -18.49 -3.59 -0.98
N LYS A 367 -17.84 -4.77 -0.96
CA LYS A 367 -18.17 -5.86 -1.88
C LYS A 367 -19.61 -6.36 -1.70
N LYS A 368 -20.12 -6.49 -0.46
CA LYS A 368 -21.53 -6.86 -0.22
C LYS A 368 -22.48 -5.78 -0.74
N LYS A 369 -22.20 -4.51 -0.45
CA LYS A 369 -22.99 -3.36 -0.96
C LYS A 369 -23.03 -3.34 -2.48
N LEU A 370 -21.91 -3.59 -3.15
CA LEU A 370 -21.84 -3.70 -4.60
C LEU A 370 -22.72 -4.84 -5.14
N THR A 371 -22.66 -6.04 -4.54
CA THR A 371 -23.53 -7.17 -4.93
C THR A 371 -25.02 -6.86 -4.67
N GLN A 372 -25.35 -6.16 -3.58
CA GLN A 372 -26.72 -5.70 -3.30
C GLN A 372 -27.20 -4.69 -4.34
N LEU A 373 -26.37 -3.72 -4.71
CA LEU A 373 -26.69 -2.71 -5.73
C LEU A 373 -26.83 -3.34 -7.12
N GLN A 374 -25.96 -4.29 -7.47
CA GLN A 374 -26.08 -5.08 -8.70
C GLN A 374 -27.40 -5.85 -8.74
N HIS A 375 -27.78 -6.52 -7.65
CA HIS A 375 -29.06 -7.24 -7.56
C HIS A 375 -30.26 -6.29 -7.70
N ALA A 376 -30.25 -5.15 -6.99
CA ALA A 376 -31.29 -4.14 -7.09
C ALA A 376 -31.42 -3.57 -8.51
N TYR A 377 -30.31 -3.32 -9.20
CA TYR A 377 -30.30 -2.90 -10.60
C TYR A 377 -30.89 -3.98 -11.53
N THR A 378 -30.53 -5.26 -11.35
CA THR A 378 -31.12 -6.37 -12.12
C THR A 378 -32.63 -6.50 -11.88
N CYS A 379 -33.11 -6.29 -10.65
CA CYS A 379 -34.55 -6.26 -10.38
C CYS A 379 -35.22 -5.08 -11.09
N LEU A 380 -34.75 -3.84 -10.91
CA LEU A 380 -35.31 -2.67 -11.57
C LEU A 380 -35.31 -2.80 -13.09
N PHE A 381 -34.25 -3.37 -13.68
CA PHE A 381 -34.19 -3.64 -15.12
C PHE A 381 -35.27 -4.64 -15.54
N ARG A 382 -35.38 -5.80 -14.88
CA ARG A 382 -36.42 -6.81 -15.16
C ARG A 382 -37.83 -6.25 -15.00
N ASP A 383 -38.05 -5.43 -13.98
CA ASP A 383 -39.37 -4.89 -13.65
C ASP A 383 -39.78 -3.81 -14.67
N TYR A 384 -38.83 -2.99 -15.16
CA TYR A 384 -39.01 -2.10 -16.31
C TYR A 384 -39.27 -2.86 -17.63
N ASP A 385 -38.50 -3.91 -17.89
CA ASP A 385 -38.64 -4.79 -19.06
C ASP A 385 -40.02 -5.48 -19.08
N SER A 386 -40.51 -5.87 -17.91
CA SER A 386 -41.85 -6.45 -17.71
C SER A 386 -42.93 -5.40 -17.92
N LYS A 387 -42.73 -4.17 -17.41
CA LYS A 387 -43.64 -3.04 -17.62
C LYS A 387 -43.79 -2.69 -19.11
N LEU A 388 -42.69 -2.58 -19.85
CA LEU A 388 -42.71 -2.32 -21.29
C LEU A 388 -43.49 -3.41 -22.07
N LYS A 389 -43.35 -4.68 -21.66
CA LYS A 389 -44.07 -5.80 -22.29
C LYS A 389 -45.57 -5.78 -21.99
N SER A 390 -45.98 -5.40 -20.77
CA SER A 390 -47.40 -5.26 -20.42
C SER A 390 -48.04 -4.02 -21.07
N GLU A 391 -47.41 -2.83 -20.98
CA GLU A 391 -47.96 -1.62 -21.60
C GLU A 391 -47.99 -1.74 -23.13
N GLY A 392 -46.99 -2.38 -23.75
CA GLY A 392 -47.01 -2.71 -25.17
C GLY A 392 -48.14 -3.66 -25.56
N GLY A 393 -48.36 -4.73 -24.78
CA GLY A 393 -49.46 -5.68 -24.98
C GLY A 393 -50.84 -5.02 -24.90
N ASP A 394 -51.10 -4.28 -23.82
CA ASP A 394 -52.36 -3.56 -23.60
C ASP A 394 -52.63 -2.52 -24.70
N LEU A 395 -51.60 -1.82 -25.18
CA LEU A 395 -51.73 -0.87 -26.28
C LEU A 395 -52.02 -1.57 -27.63
N CYS A 396 -51.37 -2.69 -27.92
CA CYS A 396 -51.69 -3.50 -29.11
C CYS A 396 -53.12 -4.03 -29.07
N SER A 397 -53.56 -4.63 -27.95
CA SER A 397 -54.94 -5.13 -27.83
C SER A 397 -55.99 -4.03 -27.97
N ARG A 398 -55.74 -2.85 -27.39
CA ARG A 398 -56.63 -1.68 -27.56
C ARG A 398 -56.63 -1.11 -28.98
N LEU A 399 -55.52 -1.21 -29.71
CA LEU A 399 -55.45 -0.84 -31.13
C LEU A 399 -56.28 -1.81 -31.97
N GLU A 400 -56.08 -3.12 -31.80
CA GLU A 400 -56.87 -4.15 -32.48
C GLU A 400 -58.38 -4.04 -32.20
N GLU A 401 -58.77 -3.65 -30.98
CA GLU A 401 -60.17 -3.35 -30.62
C GLU A 401 -60.70 -2.11 -31.34
N ALA A 402 -59.91 -1.04 -31.42
CA ALA A 402 -60.27 0.17 -32.14
C ALA A 402 -60.40 -0.08 -33.66
N GLU A 403 -59.48 -0.84 -34.25
CA GLU A 403 -59.51 -1.25 -35.66
C GLU A 403 -60.75 -2.11 -35.97
N ARG A 404 -61.06 -3.12 -35.13
CA ARG A 404 -62.29 -3.91 -35.23
C ARG A 404 -63.55 -3.04 -35.10
N ALA A 405 -63.56 -2.06 -34.19
CA ALA A 405 -64.67 -1.13 -34.02
C ALA A 405 -64.82 -0.16 -35.21
N LEU A 406 -63.72 0.22 -35.87
CA LEU A 406 -63.75 1.01 -37.11
C LEU A 406 -64.26 0.19 -38.29
N ALA A 407 -63.85 -1.06 -38.43
CA ALA A 407 -64.38 -1.97 -39.46
C ALA A 407 -65.90 -2.16 -39.33
N LEU A 408 -66.40 -2.44 -38.11
CA LEU A 408 -67.84 -2.56 -37.85
C LEU A 408 -68.62 -1.26 -38.11
N LYS A 409 -67.99 -0.09 -37.91
CA LYS A 409 -68.59 1.20 -38.29
C LYS A 409 -68.58 1.40 -39.81
N GLN A 410 -67.56 0.94 -40.51
CA GLN A 410 -67.49 1.00 -41.98
C GLN A 410 -68.58 0.10 -42.61
N ASP A 411 -68.73 -1.14 -42.12
CA ASP A 411 -69.81 -2.06 -42.52
C ASP A 411 -71.20 -1.44 -42.32
N LEU A 412 -71.40 -0.68 -41.24
CA LEU A 412 -72.66 0.02 -40.96
C LEU A 412 -72.86 1.23 -41.89
N ILE A 413 -71.81 2.01 -42.13
CA ILE A 413 -71.83 3.14 -43.07
C ILE A 413 -72.18 2.66 -44.49
N ASP A 414 -71.61 1.54 -44.93
CA ASP A 414 -71.84 1.05 -46.29
C ASP A 414 -73.23 0.42 -46.47
N LYS A 415 -73.78 -0.23 -45.43
CA LYS A 415 -75.21 -0.61 -45.40
C LYS A 415 -76.14 0.60 -45.45
N LEU A 416 -75.85 1.65 -44.66
CA LEU A 416 -76.65 2.87 -44.67
C LEU A 416 -76.58 3.60 -46.02
N LYS A 417 -75.46 3.51 -46.77
CA LYS A 417 -75.39 3.98 -48.17
C LYS A 417 -76.27 3.13 -49.08
N GLU A 418 -76.22 1.80 -48.98
CA GLU A 418 -77.06 0.90 -49.78
C GLU A 418 -78.56 1.16 -49.55
N GLU A 419 -78.98 1.31 -48.28
CA GLU A 419 -80.34 1.70 -47.92
C GLU A 419 -80.72 3.09 -48.49
N VAL A 420 -79.81 4.07 -48.47
CA VAL A 420 -80.04 5.40 -49.04
C VAL A 420 -80.18 5.37 -50.57
N GLU A 421 -79.37 4.59 -51.30
CA GLU A 421 -79.55 4.44 -52.76
C GLU A 421 -80.85 3.69 -53.11
N GLN A 422 -81.24 2.69 -52.32
CA GLN A 422 -82.54 2.02 -52.48
C GLN A 422 -83.72 2.98 -52.21
N GLN A 423 -83.60 3.86 -51.21
CA GLN A 423 -84.59 4.89 -50.93
C GLN A 423 -84.64 5.97 -52.02
N LYS A 424 -83.51 6.37 -52.62
CA LYS A 424 -83.47 7.29 -53.78
C LYS A 424 -84.20 6.71 -54.98
N GLY A 425 -83.90 5.47 -55.39
CA GLY A 425 -84.61 4.81 -56.50
C GLY A 425 -86.11 4.63 -56.23
N SER A 426 -86.52 4.54 -54.96
CA SER A 426 -87.93 4.57 -54.57
C SER A 426 -88.53 5.99 -54.67
N LEU A 427 -87.78 7.02 -54.28
CA LEU A 427 -88.18 8.43 -54.33
C LEU A 427 -88.33 8.95 -55.78
N GLU A 428 -87.55 8.44 -56.72
CA GLU A 428 -87.69 8.72 -58.17
C GLU A 428 -89.07 8.35 -58.75
N THR A 429 -89.83 7.49 -58.07
CA THR A 429 -91.22 7.19 -58.46
C THR A 429 -92.22 8.31 -58.11
N VAL A 430 -91.90 9.17 -57.13
CA VAL A 430 -92.82 10.21 -56.64
C VAL A 430 -93.09 11.30 -57.69
N PRO A 431 -92.09 11.84 -58.42
CA PRO A 431 -92.36 12.73 -59.57
C PRO A 431 -93.25 12.09 -60.64
N VAL A 432 -93.05 10.79 -60.94
CA VAL A 432 -93.83 10.07 -61.95
C VAL A 432 -95.29 9.93 -61.54
N LEU A 433 -95.54 9.52 -60.28
CA LEU A 433 -96.90 9.41 -59.72
C LEU A 433 -97.57 10.79 -59.59
N THR A 434 -96.80 11.85 -59.28
CA THR A 434 -97.30 13.23 -59.23
C THR A 434 -97.75 13.69 -60.61
N ALA A 435 -96.91 13.52 -61.64
CA ALA A 435 -97.26 13.86 -63.01
C ALA A 435 -98.46 13.04 -63.53
N GLN A 436 -98.56 11.75 -63.16
CA GLN A 436 -99.73 10.92 -63.49
C GLN A 436 -101.02 11.46 -62.84
N ALA A 437 -100.97 11.90 -61.59
CA ALA A 437 -102.12 12.52 -60.91
C ALA A 437 -102.50 13.88 -61.53
N GLU A 438 -101.52 14.67 -61.97
CA GLU A 438 -101.76 15.94 -62.68
C GLU A 438 -102.39 15.72 -64.07
N ILE A 439 -101.94 14.71 -64.81
CA ILE A 439 -102.54 14.31 -66.10
C ILE A 439 -103.99 13.87 -65.90
N TYR A 440 -104.29 12.96 -64.96
CA TYR A 440 -105.68 12.55 -64.70
C TYR A 440 -106.58 13.71 -64.21
N LYS A 441 -106.02 14.68 -63.48
CA LYS A 441 -106.72 15.90 -63.09
C LYS A 441 -107.02 16.80 -64.30
N ALA A 442 -106.08 16.92 -65.24
CA ALA A 442 -106.28 17.66 -66.49
C ALA A 442 -107.33 16.98 -67.40
N ASP A 443 -107.22 15.66 -67.60
CA ASP A 443 -108.17 14.84 -68.37
C ASP A 443 -109.59 14.96 -67.79
N PHE A 444 -109.74 14.85 -66.46
CA PHE A 444 -111.04 15.01 -65.80
C PHE A 444 -111.64 16.42 -65.99
N LEU A 445 -110.81 17.47 -65.94
CA LEU A 445 -111.26 18.84 -66.17
C LEU A 445 -111.66 19.06 -67.64
N ALA A 446 -110.92 18.50 -68.59
CA ALA A 446 -111.22 18.57 -70.02
C ALA A 446 -112.52 17.81 -70.38
N GLU A 447 -112.70 16.60 -69.85
CA GLU A 447 -113.96 15.85 -70.01
C GLU A 447 -115.13 16.60 -69.36
N ARG A 448 -114.94 17.20 -68.17
CA ARG A 448 -115.99 18.02 -67.52
C ARG A 448 -116.36 19.25 -68.38
N GLU A 449 -115.38 19.97 -68.92
CA GLU A 449 -115.61 21.13 -69.79
C GLU A 449 -116.32 20.72 -71.10
N ALA A 450 -115.95 19.57 -71.69
CA ALA A 450 -116.63 18.99 -72.83
C ALA A 450 -118.08 18.59 -72.50
N ARG A 451 -118.32 18.04 -71.30
CA ARG A 451 -119.63 17.67 -70.78
C ARG A 451 -120.53 18.89 -70.53
N GLU A 452 -119.97 19.94 -69.95
CA GLU A 452 -120.63 21.24 -69.73
C GLU A 452 -121.04 21.88 -71.06
N LYS A 453 -120.10 21.96 -72.04
CA LYS A 453 -120.38 22.43 -73.40
C LYS A 453 -121.42 21.59 -74.15
N LEU A 454 -121.44 20.27 -73.92
CA LEU A 454 -122.45 19.38 -74.50
C LEU A 454 -123.83 19.60 -73.87
N ASN A 455 -123.91 19.82 -72.55
CA ASN A 455 -125.18 20.12 -71.89
C ASN A 455 -125.72 21.50 -72.27
N GLN A 456 -124.85 22.51 -72.41
CA GLN A 456 -125.24 23.83 -72.92
C GLN A 456 -125.86 23.73 -74.32
N LYS A 457 -125.21 23.02 -75.26
CA LYS A 457 -125.77 22.76 -76.61
C LYS A 457 -127.08 21.97 -76.58
N LYS A 458 -127.24 21.04 -75.64
CA LYS A 458 -128.49 20.29 -75.43
C LYS A 458 -129.61 21.22 -74.96
N GLU A 459 -129.33 22.17 -74.06
CA GLU A 459 -130.29 23.17 -73.59
C GLU A 459 -130.65 24.16 -74.72
N GLU A 460 -129.67 24.66 -75.47
CA GLU A 460 -129.88 25.48 -76.67
C GLU A 460 -130.79 24.78 -77.71
N LEU A 461 -130.57 23.49 -77.97
CA LEU A 461 -131.39 22.70 -78.90
C LEU A 461 -132.77 22.36 -78.32
N GLN A 462 -132.88 22.15 -77.00
CA GLN A 462 -134.17 21.95 -76.34
C GLN A 462 -135.02 23.22 -76.40
N ASP A 463 -134.43 24.40 -76.23
CA ASP A 463 -135.14 25.67 -76.36
C ASP A 463 -135.51 26.00 -77.81
N GLN A 464 -134.66 25.66 -78.79
CA GLN A 464 -135.03 25.73 -80.21
C GLN A 464 -136.22 24.79 -80.52
N LEU A 465 -136.24 23.58 -79.95
CA LEU A 465 -137.36 22.65 -80.09
C LEU A 465 -138.63 23.17 -79.39
N ASN A 466 -138.50 23.75 -78.19
CA ASN A 466 -139.61 24.39 -77.47
C ASN A 466 -140.20 25.55 -78.29
N GLN A 467 -139.34 26.44 -78.81
CA GLN A 467 -139.73 27.55 -79.69
C GLN A 467 -140.45 27.03 -80.95
N ALA A 468 -139.88 26.05 -81.65
CA ALA A 468 -140.49 25.44 -82.83
C ALA A 468 -141.86 24.79 -82.51
N MET A 469 -142.00 24.14 -81.35
CA MET A 469 -143.29 23.60 -80.89
C MET A 469 -144.31 24.70 -80.62
N THR A 470 -143.92 25.81 -79.96
CA THR A 470 -144.82 26.95 -79.75
C THR A 470 -145.18 27.65 -81.06
N GLU A 471 -144.28 27.71 -82.04
CA GLU A 471 -144.56 28.26 -83.37
C GLU A 471 -145.50 27.35 -84.17
N ILE A 472 -145.33 26.02 -84.10
CA ILE A 472 -146.28 25.05 -84.65
C ILE A 472 -147.67 25.20 -83.99
N GLU A 473 -147.74 25.44 -82.69
CA GLU A 473 -149.01 25.68 -82.00
C GLU A 473 -149.64 27.04 -82.37
N ARG A 474 -148.84 28.10 -82.47
CA ARG A 474 -149.25 29.43 -82.97
C ARG A 474 -149.79 29.33 -84.40
N LEU A 475 -149.11 28.61 -85.29
CA LEU A 475 -149.54 28.38 -86.66
C LEU A 475 -150.78 27.48 -86.75
N LYS A 476 -150.97 26.51 -85.84
CA LYS A 476 -152.24 25.76 -85.71
C LYS A 476 -153.38 26.66 -85.25
N GLN A 477 -153.15 27.56 -84.30
CA GLN A 477 -154.15 28.54 -83.85
C GLN A 477 -154.50 29.52 -84.98
N GLU A 478 -153.51 30.00 -85.75
CA GLU A 478 -153.75 30.79 -86.97
C GLU A 478 -154.53 29.99 -88.03
N ALA A 479 -154.16 28.75 -88.33
CA ALA A 479 -154.89 27.92 -89.29
C ALA A 479 -156.35 27.72 -88.85
N THR A 480 -156.58 27.55 -87.54
CA THR A 480 -157.93 27.46 -86.96
C THR A 480 -158.68 28.80 -87.05
N SER A 481 -158.00 29.94 -86.91
CA SER A 481 -158.62 31.27 -87.06
C SER A 481 -158.92 31.61 -88.53
N ARG A 482 -158.04 31.23 -89.47
CA ARG A 482 -158.28 31.32 -90.93
C ARG A 482 -159.48 30.47 -91.35
N ALA A 483 -159.56 29.21 -90.92
CA ALA A 483 -160.70 28.34 -91.20
C ALA A 483 -162.03 28.92 -90.66
N ARG A 484 -162.03 29.51 -89.45
CA ARG A 484 -163.20 30.24 -88.92
C ARG A 484 -163.55 31.48 -89.75
N MET A 485 -162.55 32.21 -90.25
CA MET A 485 -162.74 33.40 -91.09
C MET A 485 -163.31 33.04 -92.47
N GLU A 486 -162.88 31.93 -93.07
CA GLU A 486 -163.42 31.40 -94.33
C GLU A 486 -164.86 30.89 -94.16
N GLN A 487 -165.14 30.18 -93.06
CA GLN A 487 -166.49 29.77 -92.70
C GLN A 487 -167.45 30.96 -92.50
N MET A 488 -166.95 32.12 -92.09
CA MET A 488 -167.73 33.36 -91.96
C MET A 488 -168.00 34.06 -93.29
N LYS A 489 -167.15 33.88 -94.31
CA LYS A 489 -167.35 34.44 -95.66
C LYS A 489 -168.43 33.71 -96.48
N LEU A 490 -168.68 32.43 -96.20
CA LEU A 490 -169.56 31.55 -96.99
C LEU A 490 -171.07 31.66 -96.63
N ARG A 491 -171.57 32.82 -96.16
CA ARG A 491 -172.98 32.98 -95.76
C ARG A 491 -173.74 34.18 -96.31
N HIS A 492 -173.09 35.16 -96.94
CA HIS A 492 -173.75 36.37 -97.45
C HIS A 492 -173.09 36.93 -98.73
N LEU A 493 -173.36 36.32 -99.90
CA LEU A 493 -173.36 36.98 -101.22
C LEU A 493 -173.73 36.00 -102.37
N GLU A 494 -175.00 36.02 -102.78
CA GLU A 494 -175.42 35.78 -104.17
C GLU A 494 -176.64 36.67 -104.45
N ASP A 495 -176.47 37.72 -105.27
CA ASP A 495 -177.54 38.40 -106.03
C ASP A 495 -176.96 39.53 -106.91
N PHE A 496 -176.44 39.19 -108.11
CA PHE A 496 -176.39 40.06 -109.31
C PHE A 496 -175.69 39.34 -110.49
N PRO A 497 -176.28 39.28 -111.71
CA PRO A 497 -175.72 38.48 -112.82
C PRO A 497 -174.80 39.23 -113.81
N ALA A 498 -173.64 38.61 -114.08
CA ALA A 498 -172.82 38.59 -115.32
C ALA A 498 -172.63 39.85 -116.23
N ARG A 499 -171.34 40.27 -116.39
CA ARG A 499 -170.81 40.89 -117.63
C ARG A 499 -169.27 40.70 -117.78
N PRO A 500 -168.74 40.20 -118.91
CA PRO A 500 -167.31 40.24 -119.29
C PRO A 500 -166.96 41.53 -120.09
N PRO A 501 -165.69 41.96 -120.24
CA PRO A 501 -164.89 41.55 -121.43
C PRO A 501 -163.32 41.64 -121.38
N HIS A 502 -162.68 40.80 -122.21
CA HIS A 502 -161.48 40.99 -123.08
C HIS A 502 -160.07 41.52 -122.63
N ILE A 503 -159.09 41.10 -123.46
CA ILE A 503 -157.60 41.24 -123.46
C ILE A 503 -157.15 42.41 -124.39
N PRO A 504 -156.08 43.21 -124.10
CA PRO A 504 -154.73 43.09 -124.73
C PRO A 504 -153.50 43.57 -123.85
N PRO A 505 -152.21 43.52 -124.30
CA PRO A 505 -151.08 43.14 -123.41
C PRO A 505 -149.91 44.17 -123.12
N PRO A 506 -148.62 43.94 -123.48
CA PRO A 506 -147.42 43.93 -122.58
C PRO A 506 -146.52 45.21 -122.72
N PRO A 507 -145.18 45.30 -122.41
CA PRO A 507 -144.17 44.34 -121.87
C PRO A 507 -143.05 44.84 -120.88
N GLY A 508 -142.27 43.89 -120.31
CA GLY A 508 -140.81 43.98 -120.03
C GLY A 508 -140.29 44.55 -118.68
N VAL A 509 -138.99 44.47 -118.31
CA VAL A 509 -137.81 43.66 -118.76
C VAL A 509 -136.65 43.75 -117.69
N PHE A 510 -136.03 42.62 -117.28
CA PHE A 510 -134.67 42.33 -116.69
C PHE A 510 -133.89 43.33 -115.76
N PRO A 511 -132.68 43.01 -115.20
CA PRO A 511 -131.95 41.74 -114.90
C PRO A 511 -131.70 41.55 -113.37
N GLY A 512 -130.94 40.60 -112.78
CA GLY A 512 -129.92 39.62 -113.23
C GLY A 512 -128.47 40.09 -112.91
N ALA A 513 -127.45 39.27 -112.55
CA ALA A 513 -127.32 37.82 -112.26
C ALA A 513 -125.94 37.55 -111.55
N ALA A 514 -125.32 36.35 -111.62
CA ALA A 514 -125.32 35.33 -110.55
C ALA A 514 -124.04 34.42 -110.59
N PHE A 515 -123.92 33.44 -109.66
CA PHE A 515 -123.03 32.24 -109.64
C PHE A 515 -121.50 32.34 -109.29
N ASN A 516 -120.99 31.27 -108.64
CA ASN A 516 -119.58 30.74 -108.53
C ASN A 516 -118.50 31.60 -107.80
N THR A 517 -117.33 31.13 -107.32
CA THR A 517 -116.49 29.91 -107.60
C THR A 517 -115.65 29.44 -106.35
N VAL A 518 -114.51 28.72 -106.52
CA VAL A 518 -113.70 27.94 -105.51
C VAL A 518 -112.18 28.01 -105.89
N PRO A 519 -111.14 27.63 -105.10
CA PRO A 519 -110.88 27.62 -103.64
C PRO A 519 -110.00 28.84 -103.22
N PRO A 520 -108.65 28.87 -102.97
CA PRO A 520 -107.54 27.87 -102.81
C PRO A 520 -106.97 27.78 -101.35
N ALA A 521 -105.72 27.28 -101.16
CA ALA A 521 -105.01 27.20 -99.86
C ALA A 521 -103.46 27.28 -99.98
N SER A 522 -102.72 27.47 -98.87
CA SER A 522 -101.27 27.22 -98.78
C SER A 522 -100.80 26.85 -97.36
N SER A 523 -99.73 26.05 -97.26
CA SER A 523 -99.07 25.65 -96.01
C SER A 523 -97.57 25.87 -96.12
N PHE A 524 -96.86 26.13 -95.01
CA PHE A 524 -95.47 25.70 -94.85
C PHE A 524 -95.08 25.48 -93.37
N ARG A 525 -93.94 24.81 -93.18
CA ARG A 525 -93.40 24.22 -91.93
C ARG A 525 -92.89 25.28 -90.93
N HIS A 526 -93.01 25.07 -89.61
CA HIS A 526 -91.98 24.52 -88.68
C HIS A 526 -90.57 25.15 -88.82
N GLN A 527 -89.81 25.41 -87.75
CA GLN A 527 -89.66 24.64 -86.50
C GLN A 527 -89.40 25.52 -85.24
N GLY A 528 -89.48 24.89 -84.05
CA GLY A 528 -88.53 25.14 -82.95
C GLY A 528 -88.84 26.25 -81.93
N PRO A 529 -89.54 25.94 -80.80
CA PRO A 529 -89.78 26.88 -79.71
C PRO A 529 -89.00 26.56 -78.41
N ILE A 530 -88.53 27.59 -77.70
CA ILE A 530 -88.34 27.58 -76.23
C ILE A 530 -88.70 28.99 -75.69
N PRO A 531 -89.74 29.14 -74.85
CA PRO A 531 -89.98 30.36 -74.06
C PRO A 531 -89.11 30.36 -72.78
N VAL A 532 -88.65 31.51 -72.28
CA VAL A 532 -89.33 32.27 -71.20
C VAL A 532 -89.98 31.34 -70.15
N GLY A 533 -89.56 31.28 -68.89
CA GLY A 533 -88.59 32.09 -68.15
C GLY A 533 -89.25 32.71 -66.92
N ASP A 534 -88.59 32.63 -65.76
CA ASP A 534 -89.09 33.12 -64.48
C ASP A 534 -88.05 34.01 -63.79
N GLN A 535 -88.49 34.98 -62.98
CA GLN A 535 -87.63 35.95 -62.29
C GLN A 535 -88.10 36.17 -60.85
N GLY A 536 -87.33 35.67 -59.87
CA GLY A 536 -87.69 35.88 -58.46
C GLY A 536 -86.67 35.39 -57.43
N ALA A 537 -85.79 36.31 -57.01
CA ALA A 537 -85.07 36.39 -55.72
C ALA A 537 -83.61 35.88 -55.59
N ALA A 538 -82.70 36.87 -55.49
CA ALA A 538 -81.58 37.02 -54.55
C ALA A 538 -80.67 35.83 -54.15
N GLY A 539 -79.35 35.98 -54.35
CA GLY A 539 -78.33 35.28 -53.55
C GLY A 539 -76.91 35.19 -54.13
N VAL A 540 -76.10 36.24 -53.96
CA VAL A 540 -74.61 36.26 -53.80
C VAL A 540 -73.85 34.98 -54.22
N GLU A 541 -73.31 34.90 -55.44
CA GLU A 541 -71.91 35.23 -55.80
C GLU A 541 -70.81 34.59 -54.91
N ASP A 542 -69.99 33.71 -55.51
CA ASP A 542 -68.88 33.01 -54.86
C ASP A 542 -67.74 33.95 -54.42
N LEU A 543 -67.22 33.74 -53.21
CA LEU A 543 -65.92 34.27 -52.77
C LEU A 543 -64.87 33.13 -52.78
N PRO A 544 -63.62 33.37 -53.23
CA PRO A 544 -62.56 32.38 -53.16
C PRO A 544 -62.00 32.24 -51.73
N ASP A 545 -61.77 31.00 -51.28
CA ASP A 545 -61.23 30.69 -49.95
C ASP A 545 -59.85 31.32 -49.71
N LEU A 546 -59.76 32.20 -48.70
CA LEU A 546 -58.52 32.86 -48.28
C LEU A 546 -57.75 32.00 -47.26
N CYS A 547 -57.20 30.88 -47.73
CA CYS A 547 -56.48 29.93 -46.89
C CYS A 547 -54.94 30.08 -46.96
N CYS A 548 -54.25 29.91 -45.83
CA CYS A 548 -52.78 29.90 -45.80
C CYS A 548 -52.23 28.55 -46.28
N PRO A 549 -51.35 28.50 -47.31
CA PRO A 549 -50.94 27.24 -47.91
C PRO A 549 -49.97 26.39 -47.06
N LYS A 550 -49.35 26.94 -46.00
CA LYS A 550 -48.43 26.17 -45.11
C LYS A 550 -49.18 25.39 -44.02
N CYS A 551 -50.31 25.90 -43.55
CA CYS A 551 -51.01 25.43 -42.34
C CYS A 551 -52.53 25.23 -42.52
N GLN A 552 -53.09 25.61 -43.68
CA GLN A 552 -54.52 25.54 -44.02
C GLN A 552 -55.45 26.37 -43.11
N TYR A 553 -54.89 27.36 -42.39
CA TYR A 553 -55.68 28.36 -41.66
C TYR A 553 -56.54 29.19 -42.63
N LEU A 554 -57.86 29.21 -42.40
CA LEU A 554 -58.80 30.06 -43.13
C LEU A 554 -58.84 31.45 -42.50
N ALA A 555 -58.50 32.48 -43.27
CA ALA A 555 -58.63 33.88 -42.84
C ALA A 555 -59.99 34.46 -43.28
N PRO A 556 -60.66 35.28 -42.44
CA PRO A 556 -61.92 35.92 -42.81
C PRO A 556 -61.74 37.07 -43.82
N ASP A 557 -60.51 37.55 -44.01
CA ASP A 557 -60.16 38.67 -44.89
C ASP A 557 -58.69 38.59 -45.33
N MET A 558 -58.31 39.40 -46.33
CA MET A 558 -56.98 39.38 -46.95
C MET A 558 -55.88 39.95 -46.05
N ASP A 559 -56.17 40.93 -45.20
CA ASP A 559 -55.17 41.56 -44.34
C ASP A 559 -54.81 40.59 -43.19
N THR A 560 -55.81 39.92 -42.61
CA THR A 560 -55.61 38.80 -41.68
C THR A 560 -54.83 37.66 -42.32
N LEU A 561 -55.07 37.35 -43.61
CA LEU A 561 -54.26 36.34 -44.33
C LEU A 561 -52.80 36.80 -44.49
N GLN A 562 -52.55 38.06 -44.87
CA GLN A 562 -51.19 38.57 -45.07
C GLN A 562 -50.38 38.58 -43.76
N ILE A 563 -50.98 39.02 -42.65
CA ILE A 563 -50.35 38.97 -41.32
C ILE A 563 -50.01 37.52 -40.97
N HIS A 564 -50.98 36.61 -41.09
CA HIS A 564 -50.78 35.21 -40.76
C HIS A 564 -49.70 34.55 -41.64
N VAL A 565 -49.69 34.80 -42.95
CA VAL A 565 -48.68 34.26 -43.88
C VAL A 565 -47.28 34.79 -43.55
N MET A 566 -47.15 36.04 -43.12
CA MET A 566 -45.87 36.66 -42.80
C MET A 566 -45.24 36.10 -41.50
N ASP A 567 -46.06 35.82 -40.47
CA ASP A 567 -45.62 35.09 -39.28
C ASP A 567 -45.40 33.60 -39.57
N CYS A 568 -46.25 32.99 -40.40
CA CYS A 568 -46.22 31.56 -40.69
C CYS A 568 -45.09 31.16 -41.67
N ILE A 569 -44.43 32.09 -42.37
CA ILE A 569 -43.29 31.76 -43.26
C ILE A 569 -41.94 31.65 -42.53
N GLN A 570 -41.86 32.10 -41.27
CA GLN A 570 -40.74 31.80 -40.37
C GLN A 570 -40.77 30.34 -39.86
#